data_AF-A0A671TJD8-F1
#
_entry.id   AF-A0A671TJD8-F1
#
_cell.length_a   1.000
_cell.length_b   1.000
_cell.length_c   1.000
_cell.angle_alpha   90.00
_cell.angle_beta   90.00
_cell.angle_gamma   90.00
#
_symmetry.space_group_name_H-M   'P 1'
#
loop_
_entity.id
_entity.type
_entity.pdbx_description
1 polymer ?
#
loop_
_entity_poly.entity_id
_entity_poly.type
_entity_poly.pdbx_seq_one_letter_code
_entity_poly.pdbx_strand_id
1 'polypeptide(L)'
;ILYSIVLAWALLYLIYCFRDPLPWTTCSNPWNTGRCQIRAGTNWTSHKSSVSEFWERGVLSMSRGIEEVGSVQWELLLCLLASWVICYFCIWKGVRSTGKVVYFTAVFPYVMLAVLLVRGLTLPGALQGVKYYLYPDPSRLADLQVWLEACTQVLFSYGVASGAMITLGSYNKVKNNCYRDSLWLCALNSCTSFVAGFAVFSSLGFMAHEQGMPINMVVESGPGLAFIAFPQAVTMMPLPQLWAACFFIMLFLLGLDTVFAGLETLTSSVIDMFPGQMRRPWRREIFLIFFCSFCFLIQISLTTQGGVYLFQLFDYYGSNGACLLFVCLVECVAVGWAFGADRMCDMVEDMTGQRPWLIFKLCWRYITPLICTVCFICSFLDSQPLTSSGGHVYPDWAYRLGWVITISPVVPVPIWAVVKMCLTEGTFRQVRAPKHPA
;
A
#
# COMPACT_ATOMS: atom_id res chain seq x y z
N ILE A 1 5.12 7.41 3.65
CA ILE A 1 5.42 7.42 5.11
C ILE A 1 4.94 6.13 5.77
N LEU A 2 3.69 5.70 5.57
CA LEU A 2 3.14 4.51 6.26
C LEU A 2 3.79 3.16 5.88
N TYR A 3 4.15 2.94 4.62
CA TYR A 3 4.70 1.65 4.19
C TYR A 3 5.99 1.24 4.95
N SER A 4 6.81 2.21 5.35
CA SER A 4 8.07 1.93 6.06
C SER A 4 7.87 1.35 7.45
N ILE A 5 6.77 1.67 8.16
CA ILE A 5 6.49 1.06 9.46
C ILE A 5 6.02 -0.40 9.31
N VAL A 6 5.29 -0.71 8.24
CA VAL A 6 4.90 -2.09 7.90
C VAL A 6 6.13 -2.94 7.60
N LEU A 7 7.13 -2.38 6.91
CA LEU A 7 8.43 -3.03 6.72
C LEU A 7 9.14 -3.31 8.06
N ALA A 8 9.10 -2.36 8.98
CA ALA A 8 9.69 -2.53 10.30
C ALA A 8 8.99 -3.66 11.09
N TRP A 9 7.65 -3.75 11.02
CA TRP A 9 6.91 -4.87 11.60
C TRP A 9 7.29 -6.20 10.95
N ALA A 10 7.31 -6.28 9.62
CA ALA A 10 7.70 -7.50 8.90
C ALA A 10 9.12 -7.94 9.23
N LEU A 11 10.07 -6.99 9.32
CA LEU A 11 11.45 -7.27 9.68
C LEU A 11 11.58 -7.76 11.13
N LEU A 12 10.82 -7.18 12.06
CA LEU A 12 10.81 -7.62 13.46
C LEU A 12 10.27 -9.05 13.58
N TYR A 13 9.15 -9.36 12.91
CA TYR A 13 8.62 -10.72 12.86
C TYR A 13 9.60 -11.71 12.21
N LEU A 14 10.31 -11.29 11.15
CA LEU A 14 11.34 -12.11 10.51
C LEU A 14 12.49 -12.42 11.48
N ILE A 15 12.95 -11.45 12.27
CA ILE A 15 13.98 -11.68 13.31
C ILE A 15 13.49 -12.71 14.33
N TYR A 16 12.22 -12.59 14.75
CA TYR A 16 11.62 -13.54 15.68
C TYR A 16 11.42 -14.95 15.11
N CYS A 17 11.43 -15.14 13.78
CA CYS A 17 11.36 -16.46 13.15
C CYS A 17 12.58 -17.36 13.46
N PHE A 18 13.71 -16.76 13.87
CA PHE A 18 14.92 -17.50 14.25
C PHE A 18 14.92 -17.98 15.69
N ARG A 19 13.86 -17.71 16.47
CA ARG A 19 13.69 -18.21 17.82
C ARG A 19 12.86 -19.51 17.81
N ASP A 20 13.31 -20.50 18.58
CA ASP A 20 12.60 -21.77 18.76
C ASP A 20 12.16 -21.92 20.23
N PRO A 21 10.86 -22.03 20.53
CA PRO A 21 9.71 -21.89 19.62
C PRO A 21 9.45 -20.44 19.19
N LEU A 22 8.63 -20.25 18.15
CA LEU A 22 8.19 -18.91 17.73
C LEU A 22 7.50 -18.18 18.90
N PRO A 23 7.80 -16.90 19.17
CA PRO A 23 7.32 -16.19 20.36
C PRO A 23 5.79 -16.16 20.51
N TRP A 24 5.06 -16.12 19.40
CA TRP A 24 3.60 -16.03 19.36
C TRP A 24 2.87 -17.38 19.49
N THR A 25 3.61 -18.49 19.69
CA THR A 25 3.01 -19.84 19.85
C THR A 25 2.55 -20.16 21.27
N THR A 26 3.06 -19.44 22.27
CA THR A 26 2.84 -19.76 23.68
C THR A 26 2.21 -18.59 24.44
N CYS A 27 1.52 -18.90 25.54
CA CYS A 27 0.98 -17.92 26.48
C CYS A 27 1.86 -17.72 27.73
N SER A 28 3.08 -18.25 27.73
CA SER A 28 4.00 -18.23 28.88
C SER A 28 5.03 -17.11 28.80
N ASN A 29 4.76 -16.04 28.04
CA ASN A 29 5.70 -14.95 27.84
C ASN A 29 5.39 -13.76 28.76
N PRO A 30 6.37 -12.85 28.98
CA PRO A 30 6.19 -11.71 29.88
C PRO A 30 5.06 -10.75 29.49
N TRP A 31 4.71 -10.69 28.20
CA TRP A 31 3.63 -9.83 27.69
C TRP A 31 2.24 -10.45 27.80
N ASN A 32 2.14 -11.76 28.11
CA ASN A 32 0.87 -12.46 28.12
C ASN A 32 0.03 -12.15 29.36
N THR A 33 -1.30 -12.16 29.20
CA THR A 33 -2.23 -12.04 30.33
C THR A 33 -2.81 -13.39 30.75
N GLY A 34 -3.43 -13.44 31.94
CA GLY A 34 -4.21 -14.60 32.37
C GLY A 34 -5.42 -14.92 31.48
N ARG A 35 -5.73 -14.10 30.47
CA ARG A 35 -6.78 -14.31 29.48
C ARG A 35 -6.26 -14.88 28.15
N CYS A 36 -4.95 -15.06 28.01
CA CYS A 36 -4.31 -15.61 26.81
C CYS A 36 -4.74 -17.06 26.55
N GLN A 37 -5.04 -17.38 25.29
CA GLN A 37 -5.30 -18.74 24.84
C GLN A 37 -4.54 -19.07 23.55
N ILE A 38 -4.00 -20.29 23.45
CA ILE A 38 -3.29 -20.76 22.25
C ILE A 38 -4.29 -21.11 21.13
N ARG A 39 -5.44 -21.68 21.52
CA ARG A 39 -6.58 -21.93 20.63
C ARG A 39 -7.63 -20.88 20.94
N ALA A 40 -8.13 -20.20 19.91
CA ALA A 40 -9.26 -19.31 20.08
C ALA A 40 -10.49 -20.14 20.50
N GLY A 41 -10.88 -20.05 21.77
CA GLY A 41 -12.06 -20.73 22.29
C GLY A 41 -13.35 -20.04 21.85
N THR A 42 -14.50 -20.72 22.02
CA THR A 42 -15.82 -20.24 21.61
C THR A 42 -16.33 -19.00 22.38
N ASN A 43 -15.66 -18.58 23.46
CA ASN A 43 -16.01 -17.39 24.26
C ASN A 43 -15.11 -16.18 23.93
N TRP A 44 -15.46 -15.50 22.85
CA TRP A 44 -14.70 -14.41 22.21
C TRP A 44 -14.69 -13.06 22.96
N THR A 45 -15.56 -12.86 23.95
CA THR A 45 -15.69 -11.56 24.63
C THR A 45 -14.69 -11.35 25.75
N SER A 46 -14.00 -12.40 26.22
CA SER A 46 -13.05 -12.28 27.36
C SER A 46 -11.65 -12.85 27.12
N HIS A 47 -11.41 -13.60 26.04
CA HIS A 47 -10.12 -14.25 25.77
C HIS A 47 -9.52 -13.79 24.44
N LYS A 48 -8.19 -13.57 24.41
CA LYS A 48 -7.43 -13.21 23.21
C LYS A 48 -6.43 -14.31 22.86
N SER A 49 -6.12 -14.47 21.57
CA SER A 49 -5.14 -15.46 21.12
C SER A 49 -3.72 -15.05 21.53
N SER A 50 -2.81 -16.02 21.65
CA SER A 50 -1.39 -15.77 21.91
C SER A 50 -0.76 -14.86 20.86
N VAL A 51 -1.20 -14.96 19.59
CA VAL A 51 -0.72 -14.13 18.48
C VAL A 51 -1.25 -12.71 18.57
N SER A 52 -2.53 -12.52 18.90
CA SER A 52 -3.10 -11.19 19.12
C SER A 52 -2.41 -10.48 20.29
N GLU A 53 -2.15 -11.19 21.40
CA GLU A 53 -1.40 -10.60 22.52
C GLU A 53 0.06 -10.32 22.17
N PHE A 54 0.70 -11.17 21.36
CA PHE A 54 2.05 -10.88 20.85
C PHE A 54 2.07 -9.60 20.01
N TRP A 55 1.10 -9.41 19.11
CA TRP A 55 0.99 -8.18 18.32
C TRP A 55 0.74 -6.94 19.18
N GLU A 56 -0.31 -6.98 20.00
CA GLU A 56 -0.76 -5.81 20.77
C GLU A 56 0.20 -5.45 21.91
N ARG A 57 0.76 -6.44 22.61
CA ARG A 57 1.55 -6.23 23.83
C ARG A 57 3.03 -6.51 23.64
N GLY A 58 3.38 -7.52 22.84
CA GLY A 58 4.78 -7.87 22.56
C GLY A 58 5.43 -6.88 21.59
N VAL A 59 4.83 -6.69 20.42
CA VAL A 59 5.39 -5.88 19.33
C VAL A 59 5.08 -4.40 19.49
N LEU A 60 3.81 -4.06 19.68
CA LEU A 60 3.36 -2.67 19.72
C LEU A 60 3.37 -2.06 21.12
N SER A 61 3.15 -2.88 22.15
CA SER A 61 2.89 -2.42 23.53
C SER A 61 1.82 -1.31 23.57
N MET A 62 0.68 -1.56 22.93
CA MET A 62 -0.34 -0.55 22.65
C MET A 62 -0.78 0.24 23.88
N SER A 63 -0.83 1.56 23.74
CA SER A 63 -1.42 2.46 24.74
C SER A 63 -2.95 2.43 24.68
N ARG A 64 -3.62 3.15 25.59
CA ARG A 64 -5.09 3.19 25.64
C ARG A 64 -5.73 3.97 24.49
N GLY A 65 -4.98 4.86 23.84
CA GLY A 65 -5.48 5.71 22.77
C GLY A 65 -4.41 6.64 22.22
N ILE A 66 -4.80 7.43 21.21
CA ILE A 66 -3.89 8.34 20.49
C ILE A 66 -3.32 9.48 21.36
N GLU A 67 -4.00 9.83 22.45
CA GLU A 67 -3.54 10.88 23.38
C GLU A 67 -2.43 10.38 24.31
N GLU A 68 -2.35 9.07 24.52
CA GLU A 68 -1.29 8.42 25.29
C GLU A 68 -0.21 7.90 24.34
N VAL A 69 0.73 8.77 23.94
CA VAL A 69 1.82 8.38 23.02
C VAL A 69 2.69 7.26 23.61
N GLY A 70 2.94 7.31 24.92
CA GLY A 70 3.77 6.34 25.63
C GLY A 70 5.25 6.38 25.24
N SER A 71 5.97 5.27 25.46
CA SER A 71 7.40 5.16 25.15
C SER A 71 7.66 4.66 23.72
N VAL A 72 8.85 4.94 23.20
CA VAL A 72 9.32 4.38 21.92
C VAL A 72 9.65 2.90 22.09
N GLN A 73 9.14 2.06 21.18
CA GLN A 73 9.51 0.64 21.10
C GLN A 73 10.87 0.51 20.40
N TRP A 74 11.93 0.28 21.18
CA TRP A 74 13.31 0.30 20.68
C TRP A 74 13.60 -0.76 19.61
N GLU A 75 13.07 -1.98 19.77
CA GLU A 75 13.23 -3.05 18.76
C GLU A 75 12.62 -2.64 17.42
N LEU A 76 11.43 -2.03 17.46
CA LEU A 76 10.73 -1.54 16.27
C LEU A 76 11.43 -0.33 15.65
N LEU A 77 11.96 0.58 16.48
CA LEU A 77 12.78 1.71 16.01
C LEU A 77 14.03 1.24 15.27
N LEU A 78 14.72 0.21 15.78
CA LEU A 78 15.90 -0.37 15.12
C LEU A 78 15.52 -1.04 13.80
N CYS A 79 14.40 -1.77 13.76
CA CYS A 79 13.89 -2.37 12.51
C CYS A 79 13.49 -1.29 11.49
N LEU A 80 12.92 -0.17 11.94
CA LEU A 80 12.60 0.97 11.10
C LEU A 80 13.87 1.62 10.53
N LEU A 81 14.88 1.84 11.36
CA LEU A 81 16.19 2.36 10.94
C LEU A 81 16.83 1.44 9.91
N ALA A 82 16.86 0.13 10.17
CA ALA A 82 17.38 -0.86 9.23
C ALA A 82 16.64 -0.82 7.89
N SER A 83 15.31 -0.74 7.91
CA SER A 83 14.48 -0.64 6.70
C SER A 83 14.83 0.61 5.87
N TRP A 84 15.03 1.76 6.52
CA TRP A 84 15.43 3.00 5.85
C TRP A 84 16.86 2.94 5.28
N VAL A 85 17.79 2.33 6.01
CA VAL A 85 19.17 2.12 5.54
C VAL A 85 19.18 1.22 4.29
N ILE A 86 18.44 0.11 4.31
CA ILE A 86 18.28 -0.76 3.14
C ILE A 86 17.67 0.05 1.98
N CYS A 87 16.59 0.78 2.22
CA CYS A 87 15.94 1.59 1.19
C CYS A 87 16.90 2.59 0.53
N TYR A 88 17.66 3.32 1.35
CA TYR A 88 18.64 4.29 0.87
C TYR A 88 19.67 3.65 -0.07
N PHE A 89 20.31 2.55 0.33
CA PHE A 89 21.34 1.91 -0.51
C PHE A 89 20.77 1.26 -1.77
N CYS A 90 19.52 0.82 -1.77
CA CYS A 90 18.90 0.28 -2.97
C CYS A 90 18.68 1.37 -4.04
N ILE A 91 18.31 2.60 -3.64
CA ILE A 91 17.95 3.69 -4.57
C ILE A 91 19.03 4.75 -4.77
N TRP A 92 20.13 4.74 -4.00
CA TRP A 92 21.11 5.84 -3.98
C TRP A 92 21.64 6.23 -5.37
N LYS A 93 21.91 5.25 -6.26
CA LYS A 93 22.35 5.45 -7.65
C LYS A 93 21.20 5.42 -8.68
N GLY A 94 19.96 5.50 -8.20
CA GLY A 94 18.73 5.48 -8.99
C GLY A 94 18.44 4.21 -9.71
N VAL A 95 17.70 4.33 -10.81
CA VAL A 95 17.23 3.21 -11.63
C VAL A 95 18.34 2.24 -12.05
N ARG A 96 19.61 2.66 -12.07
CA ARG A 96 20.75 1.75 -12.31
C ARG A 96 21.02 0.77 -11.17
N SER A 97 20.81 1.20 -9.92
CA SER A 97 20.91 0.35 -8.72
C SER A 97 19.58 -0.36 -8.48
N THR A 98 18.49 0.40 -8.44
CA THR A 98 17.14 -0.14 -8.23
C THR A 98 16.83 -1.23 -9.25
N GLY A 99 17.11 -0.99 -10.54
CA GLY A 99 16.88 -1.98 -11.60
C GLY A 99 17.66 -3.29 -11.42
N LYS A 100 18.77 -3.32 -10.68
CA LYS A 100 19.49 -4.56 -10.34
C LYS A 100 18.89 -5.26 -9.13
N VAL A 101 18.54 -4.50 -8.11
CA VAL A 101 17.94 -5.01 -6.86
C VAL A 101 16.58 -5.65 -7.15
N VAL A 102 15.78 -5.02 -8.01
CA VAL A 102 14.43 -5.46 -8.40
C VAL A 102 14.40 -6.86 -9.04
N TYR A 103 15.49 -7.34 -9.66
CA TYR A 103 15.55 -8.72 -10.15
C TYR A 103 15.39 -9.75 -9.03
N PHE A 104 15.87 -9.45 -7.82
CA PHE A 104 15.64 -10.31 -6.67
C PHE A 104 14.34 -9.92 -5.96
N THR A 105 14.18 -8.64 -5.62
CA THR A 105 13.09 -8.19 -4.74
C THR A 105 11.70 -8.35 -5.37
N ALA A 106 11.57 -8.24 -6.70
CA ALA A 106 10.29 -8.48 -7.37
C ALA A 106 10.05 -9.94 -7.75
N VAL A 107 11.09 -10.73 -8.07
CA VAL A 107 10.92 -12.12 -8.53
C VAL A 107 10.78 -13.09 -7.36
N PHE A 108 11.56 -12.90 -6.30
CA PHE A 108 11.57 -13.82 -5.16
C PHE A 108 10.21 -13.94 -4.45
N PRO A 109 9.39 -12.88 -4.29
CA PRO A 109 8.02 -12.98 -3.82
C PRO A 109 7.15 -13.97 -4.60
N TYR A 110 7.32 -14.10 -5.93
CA TYR A 110 6.57 -15.09 -6.71
C TYR A 110 6.98 -16.53 -6.36
N VAL A 111 8.26 -16.77 -6.09
CA VAL A 111 8.75 -18.07 -5.64
C VAL A 111 8.14 -18.41 -4.28
N MET A 112 8.16 -17.46 -3.34
CA MET A 112 7.56 -17.64 -2.02
C MET A 112 6.04 -17.83 -2.09
N LEU A 113 5.37 -17.06 -2.95
CA LEU A 113 3.93 -17.19 -3.19
C LEU A 113 3.58 -18.56 -3.74
N ALA A 114 4.35 -19.09 -4.69
CA ALA A 114 4.14 -20.44 -5.23
C ALA A 114 4.31 -21.52 -4.15
N VAL A 115 5.35 -21.40 -3.30
CA VAL A 115 5.59 -22.31 -2.17
C VAL A 115 4.44 -22.26 -1.16
N LEU A 116 4.02 -21.05 -0.76
CA LEU A 116 2.88 -20.86 0.15
C LEU A 116 1.56 -21.31 -0.44
N LEU A 117 1.36 -21.17 -1.75
CA LEU A 117 0.16 -21.65 -2.45
C LEU A 117 0.08 -23.17 -2.44
N VAL A 118 1.15 -23.86 -2.85
CA VAL A 118 1.20 -25.33 -2.82
C VAL A 118 1.01 -25.82 -1.38
N ARG A 119 1.65 -25.16 -0.41
CA ARG A 119 1.46 -25.51 0.99
C ARG A 119 0.02 -25.30 1.45
N GLY A 120 -0.53 -24.12 1.21
CA GLY A 120 -1.89 -23.75 1.61
C GLY A 120 -2.94 -24.69 1.04
N LEU A 121 -2.84 -25.04 -0.25
CA LEU A 121 -3.79 -25.94 -0.93
C LEU A 121 -3.66 -27.41 -0.50
N THR A 122 -2.53 -27.83 0.06
CA THR A 122 -2.33 -29.20 0.55
C THR A 122 -2.77 -29.40 2.01
N LEU A 123 -3.18 -28.34 2.70
CA LEU A 123 -3.66 -28.41 4.08
C LEU A 123 -5.12 -28.90 4.16
N PRO A 124 -5.50 -29.60 5.25
CA PRO A 124 -6.89 -29.95 5.47
C PRO A 124 -7.74 -28.68 5.62
N GLY A 125 -8.99 -28.69 5.16
CA GLY A 125 -9.86 -27.51 5.23
C GLY A 125 -9.57 -26.40 4.20
N ALA A 126 -8.50 -26.50 3.40
CA ALA A 126 -8.16 -25.50 2.38
C ALA A 126 -9.31 -25.20 1.41
N LEU A 127 -10.10 -26.22 1.04
CA LEU A 127 -11.25 -26.07 0.16
C LEU A 127 -12.35 -25.17 0.75
N GLN A 128 -12.54 -25.16 2.07
CA GLN A 128 -13.48 -24.25 2.74
C GLN A 128 -13.05 -22.79 2.54
N GLY A 129 -11.73 -22.56 2.62
CA GLY A 129 -11.09 -21.29 2.30
C GLY A 129 -11.32 -20.83 0.87
N VAL A 130 -10.98 -21.69 -0.08
CA VAL A 130 -11.15 -21.40 -1.52
C VAL A 130 -12.63 -21.17 -1.87
N LYS A 131 -13.54 -21.95 -1.27
CA LYS A 131 -14.98 -21.73 -1.45
C LYS A 131 -15.38 -20.36 -0.93
N TYR A 132 -14.96 -19.97 0.28
CA TYR A 132 -15.27 -18.64 0.82
C TYR A 132 -14.72 -17.51 -0.05
N TYR A 133 -13.53 -17.68 -0.62
CA TYR A 133 -12.91 -16.69 -1.49
C TYR A 133 -13.67 -16.48 -2.82
N LEU A 134 -14.14 -17.55 -3.45
CA LEU A 134 -14.67 -17.50 -4.82
C LEU A 134 -16.18 -17.70 -4.95
N TYR A 135 -16.87 -18.07 -3.86
CA TYR A 135 -18.30 -18.34 -3.93
C TYR A 135 -19.03 -17.04 -4.32
N PRO A 136 -19.67 -16.99 -5.50
CA PRO A 136 -20.24 -15.75 -5.99
C PRO A 136 -21.53 -15.44 -5.24
N ASP A 137 -21.67 -14.19 -4.80
CA ASP A 137 -22.93 -13.63 -4.32
C ASP A 137 -23.35 -12.48 -5.22
N PRO A 138 -24.17 -12.74 -6.27
CA PRO A 138 -24.60 -11.70 -7.21
C PRO A 138 -25.40 -10.57 -6.55
N SER A 139 -25.99 -10.80 -5.38
CA SER A 139 -26.75 -9.75 -4.67
C SER A 139 -25.85 -8.58 -4.26
N ARG A 140 -24.57 -8.86 -4.00
CA ARG A 140 -23.56 -7.84 -3.67
C ARG A 140 -23.24 -6.90 -4.85
N LEU A 141 -23.55 -7.27 -6.09
CA LEU A 141 -23.35 -6.37 -7.24
C LEU A 141 -24.35 -5.20 -7.28
N ALA A 142 -25.46 -5.30 -6.56
CA ALA A 142 -26.41 -4.21 -6.37
C ALA A 142 -25.95 -3.18 -5.32
N ASP A 143 -24.96 -3.55 -4.50
CA ASP A 143 -24.36 -2.67 -3.51
C ASP A 143 -23.34 -1.74 -4.18
N LEU A 144 -23.62 -0.44 -4.16
CA LEU A 144 -22.74 0.57 -4.76
C LEU A 144 -21.36 0.57 -4.10
N GLN A 145 -21.27 0.24 -2.80
CA GLN A 145 -20.02 0.22 -2.06
C GLN A 145 -19.02 -0.79 -2.65
N VAL A 146 -19.51 -1.93 -3.17
CA VAL A 146 -18.65 -2.95 -3.82
C VAL A 146 -17.95 -2.38 -5.05
N TRP A 147 -18.62 -1.52 -5.81
CA TRP A 147 -18.02 -0.85 -6.97
C TRP A 147 -17.02 0.24 -6.57
N LEU A 148 -17.29 0.97 -5.49
CA LEU A 148 -16.36 1.96 -4.94
C LEU A 148 -15.07 1.28 -4.48
N GLU A 149 -15.19 0.21 -3.70
CA GLU A 149 -14.06 -0.59 -3.22
C GLU A 149 -13.25 -1.17 -4.38
N ALA A 150 -13.92 -1.71 -5.41
CA ALA A 150 -13.25 -2.23 -6.61
C ALA A 150 -12.48 -1.13 -7.36
N CYS A 151 -13.06 0.07 -7.52
CA CYS A 151 -12.39 1.19 -8.18
C CYS A 151 -11.17 1.65 -7.39
N THR A 152 -11.30 1.83 -6.07
CA THR A 152 -10.17 2.21 -5.22
C THR A 152 -9.08 1.14 -5.21
N GLN A 153 -9.46 -0.14 -5.16
CA GLN A 153 -8.51 -1.26 -5.20
C GLN A 153 -7.69 -1.25 -6.48
N VAL A 154 -8.31 -1.01 -7.63
CA VAL A 154 -7.60 -0.88 -8.92
C VAL A 154 -6.62 0.29 -8.86
N LEU A 155 -7.06 1.50 -8.48
CA LEU A 155 -6.19 2.68 -8.46
C LEU A 155 -4.99 2.51 -7.52
N PHE A 156 -5.20 1.99 -6.31
CA PHE A 156 -4.14 1.73 -5.34
C PHE A 156 -3.21 0.61 -5.80
N SER A 157 -3.75 -0.50 -6.29
CA SER A 157 -2.97 -1.67 -6.69
C SER A 157 -2.00 -1.37 -7.83
N TYR A 158 -2.41 -0.51 -8.77
CA TYR A 158 -1.54 -0.08 -9.87
C TYR A 158 -0.70 1.16 -9.55
N GLY A 159 -0.96 1.85 -8.43
CA GLY A 159 -0.32 3.11 -8.10
C GLY A 159 -0.56 4.21 -9.13
N VAL A 160 -1.71 4.20 -9.83
CA VAL A 160 -2.07 5.25 -10.81
C VAL A 160 -2.33 6.56 -10.06
N ALA A 161 -2.06 7.71 -10.71
CA ALA A 161 -2.17 9.05 -10.12
C ALA A 161 -1.21 9.34 -8.94
N SER A 162 -0.26 8.44 -8.64
CA SER A 162 0.82 8.68 -7.67
C SER A 162 2.08 9.31 -8.27
N GLY A 163 2.16 9.39 -9.62
CA GLY A 163 3.35 9.79 -10.36
C GLY A 163 4.38 8.69 -10.60
N ALA A 164 4.31 7.56 -9.88
CA ALA A 164 5.32 6.50 -9.99
C ALA A 164 5.45 5.91 -11.40
N MET A 165 4.32 5.63 -12.06
CA MET A 165 4.32 5.13 -13.43
C MET A 165 4.86 6.15 -14.44
N ILE A 166 4.61 7.44 -14.22
CA ILE A 166 5.14 8.53 -15.06
C ILE A 166 6.66 8.58 -14.92
N THR A 167 7.17 8.55 -13.67
CA THR A 167 8.61 8.57 -13.41
C THR A 167 9.31 7.32 -13.95
N LEU A 168 8.77 6.13 -13.73
CA LEU A 168 9.39 4.91 -14.25
C LEU A 168 9.35 4.88 -15.79
N GLY A 169 8.26 5.38 -16.39
CA GLY A 169 8.13 5.52 -17.83
C GLY A 169 9.13 6.50 -18.45
N SER A 170 9.55 7.55 -17.74
CA SER A 170 10.49 8.56 -18.25
C SER A 170 11.92 8.01 -18.48
N TYR A 171 12.25 6.88 -17.86
CA TYR A 171 13.52 6.18 -18.07
C TYR A 171 13.52 5.23 -19.27
N ASN A 172 12.35 4.98 -19.87
CA ASN A 172 12.26 4.13 -21.05
C ASN A 172 12.85 4.81 -22.29
N LYS A 173 13.29 3.98 -23.24
CA LYS A 173 13.63 4.48 -24.58
C LYS A 173 12.36 5.03 -25.25
N VAL A 174 12.50 6.09 -26.04
CA VAL A 174 11.36 6.73 -26.73
C VAL A 174 10.57 5.75 -27.62
N LYS A 175 11.25 4.82 -28.29
CA LYS A 175 10.61 3.78 -29.13
C LYS A 175 10.21 2.51 -28.38
N ASN A 176 10.14 2.55 -27.04
CA ASN A 176 9.70 1.41 -26.26
C ASN A 176 8.21 1.15 -26.49
N ASN A 177 7.80 -0.12 -26.57
CA ASN A 177 6.41 -0.48 -26.78
C ASN A 177 5.61 -0.38 -25.45
N CYS A 178 5.34 0.84 -25.02
CA CYS A 178 4.59 1.12 -23.79
C CYS A 178 3.16 0.58 -23.83
N TYR A 179 2.57 0.45 -25.03
CA TYR A 179 1.26 -0.16 -25.21
C TYR A 179 1.24 -1.61 -24.72
N ARG A 180 2.19 -2.43 -25.22
CA ARG A 180 2.34 -3.82 -24.79
C ARG A 180 2.69 -3.93 -23.30
N ASP A 181 3.60 -3.10 -22.82
CA ASP A 181 4.04 -3.15 -21.42
C ASP A 181 2.89 -2.83 -20.46
N SER A 182 2.02 -1.88 -20.81
CA SER A 182 0.84 -1.55 -20.02
C SER A 182 -0.14 -2.72 -19.88
N LEU A 183 -0.35 -3.50 -20.94
CA LEU A 183 -1.22 -4.68 -20.91
C LEU A 183 -0.63 -5.78 -20.04
N TRP A 184 0.68 -6.04 -20.13
CA TRP A 184 1.36 -7.01 -19.28
C TRP A 184 1.33 -6.60 -17.81
N LEU A 185 1.52 -5.32 -17.52
CA LEU A 185 1.44 -4.81 -16.15
C LEU A 185 0.04 -5.03 -15.56
N CYS A 186 -1.02 -4.72 -16.33
CA CYS A 186 -2.41 -4.99 -15.93
C CYS A 186 -2.67 -6.48 -15.67
N ALA A 187 -2.25 -7.35 -16.59
CA ALA A 187 -2.45 -8.79 -16.45
C ALA A 187 -1.68 -9.35 -15.25
N LEU A 188 -0.38 -9.04 -15.12
CA LEU A 188 0.48 -9.59 -14.07
C LEU A 188 0.05 -9.15 -12.67
N ASN A 189 -0.26 -7.87 -12.47
CA ASN A 189 -0.71 -7.37 -11.18
C ASN A 189 -2.04 -8.03 -10.74
N SER A 190 -3.03 -8.11 -11.65
CA SER A 190 -4.33 -8.72 -11.36
C SER A 190 -4.20 -10.22 -11.10
N CYS A 191 -3.44 -10.95 -11.93
CA CYS A 191 -3.20 -12.37 -11.75
C CYS A 191 -2.47 -12.66 -10.43
N THR A 192 -1.49 -11.84 -10.07
CA THR A 192 -0.76 -11.99 -8.80
C THR A 192 -1.70 -11.80 -7.61
N SER A 193 -2.53 -10.76 -7.63
CA SER A 193 -3.53 -10.52 -6.59
C SER A 193 -4.53 -11.69 -6.48
N PHE A 194 -5.00 -12.19 -7.63
CA PHE A 194 -5.92 -13.32 -7.68
C PHE A 194 -5.31 -14.61 -7.09
N VAL A 195 -4.06 -14.93 -7.46
CA VAL A 195 -3.30 -16.09 -6.96
C VAL A 195 -2.96 -15.93 -5.47
N ALA A 196 -2.59 -14.72 -5.03
CA ALA A 196 -2.35 -14.40 -3.61
C ALA A 196 -3.59 -14.68 -2.75
N GLY A 197 -4.79 -14.39 -3.28
CA GLY A 197 -6.06 -14.75 -2.65
C GLY A 197 -6.15 -16.25 -2.34
N PHE A 198 -5.79 -17.14 -3.28
CA PHE A 198 -5.76 -18.58 -2.99
C PHE A 198 -4.78 -18.95 -1.88
N ALA A 199 -3.56 -18.39 -1.88
CA ALA A 199 -2.56 -18.70 -0.87
C ALA A 199 -3.01 -18.28 0.54
N VAL A 200 -3.62 -17.09 0.66
CA VAL A 200 -4.15 -16.58 1.93
C VAL A 200 -5.38 -17.37 2.37
N PHE A 201 -6.41 -17.47 1.53
CA PHE A 201 -7.68 -18.09 1.93
C PHE A 201 -7.56 -19.59 2.14
N SER A 202 -6.69 -20.31 1.42
CA SER A 202 -6.44 -21.73 1.71
C SER A 202 -5.83 -21.94 3.11
N SER A 203 -4.89 -21.08 3.51
CA SER A 203 -4.29 -21.10 4.85
C SER A 203 -5.29 -20.71 5.95
N LEU A 204 -6.18 -19.74 5.68
CA LEU A 204 -7.27 -19.38 6.60
C LEU A 204 -8.33 -20.48 6.71
N GLY A 205 -8.63 -21.18 5.60
CA GLY A 205 -9.51 -22.35 5.59
C GLY A 205 -8.99 -23.48 6.46
N PHE A 206 -7.67 -23.72 6.44
CA PHE A 206 -7.00 -24.63 7.36
C PHE A 206 -7.16 -24.20 8.82
N MET A 207 -6.92 -22.92 9.13
CA MET A 207 -7.13 -22.42 10.50
C MET A 207 -8.59 -22.63 10.96
N ALA A 208 -9.56 -22.27 10.12
CA ALA A 208 -10.98 -22.43 10.43
C ALA A 208 -11.34 -23.90 10.71
N HIS A 209 -10.79 -24.83 9.91
CA HIS A 209 -10.98 -26.27 10.09
C HIS A 209 -10.35 -26.78 11.40
N GLU A 210 -9.09 -26.44 11.68
CA GLU A 210 -8.40 -26.88 12.90
C GLU A 210 -9.01 -26.30 14.19
N GLN A 211 -9.56 -25.09 14.11
CA GLN A 211 -10.23 -24.44 15.24
C GLN A 211 -11.72 -24.82 15.35
N GLY A 212 -12.29 -25.50 14.36
CA GLY A 212 -13.71 -25.85 14.33
C GLY A 212 -14.63 -24.62 14.24
N MET A 213 -14.20 -23.58 13.53
CA MET A 213 -14.88 -22.29 13.47
C MET A 213 -15.28 -21.88 12.05
N PRO A 214 -16.30 -21.02 11.90
CA PRO A 214 -16.67 -20.50 10.60
C PRO A 214 -15.61 -19.51 10.11
N ILE A 215 -15.30 -19.57 8.82
CA ILE A 215 -14.16 -18.84 8.24
C ILE A 215 -14.28 -17.31 8.33
N ASN A 216 -15.49 -16.76 8.32
CA ASN A 216 -15.72 -15.33 8.47
C ASN A 216 -15.23 -14.77 9.82
N MET A 217 -15.05 -15.62 10.84
CA MET A 217 -14.54 -15.22 12.16
C MET A 217 -13.00 -15.19 12.22
N VAL A 218 -12.30 -15.81 11.27
CA VAL A 218 -10.83 -15.83 11.21
C VAL A 218 -10.25 -14.87 10.16
N VAL A 219 -11.12 -14.24 9.36
CA VAL A 219 -10.72 -13.27 8.36
C VAL A 219 -10.64 -11.89 9.02
N GLU A 220 -9.41 -11.41 9.21
CA GLU A 220 -9.15 -10.02 9.60
C GLU A 220 -8.81 -9.17 8.36
N SER A 221 -8.89 -7.85 8.49
CA SER A 221 -8.50 -6.89 7.44
C SER A 221 -7.28 -6.07 7.84
N GLY A 222 -6.60 -5.49 6.85
CA GLY A 222 -5.43 -4.63 7.08
C GLY A 222 -4.27 -5.38 7.75
N PRO A 223 -3.51 -4.72 8.65
CA PRO A 223 -2.37 -5.34 9.34
C PRO A 223 -2.73 -6.60 10.14
N GLY A 224 -3.96 -6.71 10.65
CA GLY A 224 -4.41 -7.88 11.41
C GLY A 224 -4.34 -9.18 10.60
N LEU A 225 -4.66 -9.12 9.29
CA LEU A 225 -4.55 -10.28 8.40
C LEU A 225 -3.11 -10.82 8.35
N ALA A 226 -2.13 -9.93 8.20
CA ALA A 226 -0.73 -10.30 8.00
C ALA A 226 0.03 -10.58 9.31
N PHE A 227 -0.33 -9.90 10.40
CA PHE A 227 0.40 -9.97 11.68
C PHE A 227 -0.35 -10.72 12.78
N ILE A 228 -1.61 -11.10 12.57
CA ILE A 228 -2.39 -11.89 13.52
C ILE A 228 -2.91 -13.17 12.86
N ALA A 229 -3.77 -13.06 11.85
CA ALA A 229 -4.43 -14.23 11.26
C ALA A 229 -3.42 -15.16 10.55
N PHE A 230 -2.55 -14.64 9.68
CA PHE A 230 -1.59 -15.50 8.98
C PHE A 230 -0.58 -16.18 9.94
N PRO A 231 0.06 -15.48 10.90
CA PRO A 231 0.96 -16.12 11.86
C PRO A 231 0.25 -17.16 12.72
N GLN A 232 -1.02 -16.91 13.10
CA GLN A 232 -1.84 -17.90 13.80
C GLN A 232 -2.02 -19.18 12.97
N ALA A 233 -2.30 -19.08 11.67
CA ALA A 233 -2.43 -20.25 10.81
C ALA A 233 -1.11 -21.02 10.72
N VAL A 234 0.01 -20.29 10.59
CA VAL A 234 1.36 -20.86 10.52
C VAL A 234 1.72 -21.63 11.79
N THR A 235 1.34 -21.16 12.99
CA THR A 235 1.65 -21.89 14.24
C THR A 235 1.06 -23.30 14.30
N MET A 236 0.02 -23.57 13.51
CA MET A 236 -0.65 -24.87 13.44
C MET A 236 -0.05 -25.79 12.38
N MET A 237 0.84 -25.27 11.52
CA MET A 237 1.51 -26.06 10.50
C MET A 237 2.78 -26.71 11.05
N PRO A 238 3.17 -27.91 10.57
CA PRO A 238 4.50 -28.45 10.81
C PRO A 238 5.57 -27.51 10.24
N LEU A 239 6.69 -27.37 10.96
CA LEU A 239 7.80 -26.45 10.64
C LEU A 239 7.35 -24.97 10.56
N PRO A 240 6.71 -24.43 11.61
CA PRO A 240 6.11 -23.09 11.55
C PRO A 240 7.13 -21.97 11.28
N GLN A 241 8.38 -22.14 11.72
CA GLN A 241 9.48 -21.19 11.46
C GLN A 241 9.73 -20.99 9.96
N LEU A 242 9.70 -22.06 9.16
CA LEU A 242 9.95 -22.00 7.72
C LEU A 242 8.88 -21.16 7.03
N TRP A 243 7.61 -21.45 7.29
CA TRP A 243 6.48 -20.77 6.64
C TRP A 243 6.37 -19.31 7.08
N ALA A 244 6.61 -19.02 8.37
CA ALA A 244 6.66 -17.66 8.87
C ALA A 244 7.79 -16.86 8.19
N ALA A 245 9.01 -17.43 8.11
CA ALA A 245 10.13 -16.77 7.46
C ALA A 245 9.86 -16.49 5.97
N CYS A 246 9.33 -17.46 5.21
CA CYS A 246 8.94 -17.27 3.82
C CYS A 246 7.93 -16.12 3.65
N PHE A 247 6.91 -16.07 4.51
CA PHE A 247 5.88 -15.03 4.47
C PHE A 247 6.43 -13.64 4.82
N PHE A 248 7.19 -13.50 5.90
CA PHE A 248 7.71 -12.20 6.31
C PHE A 248 8.84 -11.69 5.42
N ILE A 249 9.65 -12.56 4.82
CA ILE A 249 10.58 -12.18 3.75
C ILE A 249 9.80 -11.65 2.55
N MET A 250 8.77 -12.38 2.10
CA MET A 250 7.92 -11.95 0.99
C MET A 250 7.26 -10.60 1.27
N LEU A 251 6.65 -10.44 2.45
CA LEU A 251 5.99 -9.19 2.86
C LEU A 251 6.97 -8.01 2.92
N PHE A 252 8.18 -8.24 3.45
CA PHE A 252 9.22 -7.23 3.48
C PHE A 252 9.65 -6.82 2.06
N LEU A 253 9.90 -7.76 1.16
CA LEU A 253 10.32 -7.47 -0.22
C LEU A 253 9.24 -6.72 -1.01
N LEU A 254 7.97 -7.12 -0.89
CA LEU A 254 6.85 -6.45 -1.56
C LEU A 254 6.68 -4.99 -1.10
N GLY A 255 6.80 -4.72 0.21
CA GLY A 255 6.76 -3.36 0.73
C GLY A 255 7.97 -2.54 0.32
N LEU A 256 9.15 -3.17 0.21
CA LEU A 256 10.42 -2.54 -0.13
C LEU A 256 10.37 -1.97 -1.56
N ASP A 257 9.89 -2.75 -2.53
CA ASP A 257 9.75 -2.32 -3.92
C ASP A 257 8.76 -1.13 -4.06
N THR A 258 7.69 -1.12 -3.26
CA THR A 258 6.74 -0.02 -3.21
C THR A 258 7.39 1.27 -2.70
N VAL A 259 8.23 1.17 -1.65
CA VAL A 259 8.98 2.32 -1.12
C VAL A 259 10.00 2.83 -2.14
N PHE A 260 10.64 1.93 -2.92
CA PHE A 260 11.58 2.33 -3.97
C PHE A 260 10.90 3.19 -5.03
N ALA A 261 9.75 2.77 -5.52
CA ALA A 261 9.00 3.51 -6.52
C ALA A 261 8.62 4.91 -6.02
N GLY A 262 8.13 5.01 -4.77
CA GLY A 262 7.78 6.29 -4.16
C GLY A 262 8.97 7.24 -3.99
N LEU A 263 10.10 6.74 -3.49
CA LEU A 263 11.31 7.54 -3.30
C LEU A 263 11.96 7.96 -4.63
N GLU A 264 11.95 7.09 -5.64
CA GLU A 264 12.42 7.46 -6.98
C GLU A 264 11.53 8.56 -7.57
N THR A 265 10.21 8.43 -7.47
CA THR A 265 9.25 9.44 -7.94
C THR A 265 9.53 10.83 -7.37
N LEU A 266 9.67 10.91 -6.04
CA LEU A 266 9.99 12.15 -5.34
C LEU A 266 11.34 12.72 -5.75
N THR A 267 12.37 11.87 -5.78
CA THR A 267 13.74 12.29 -6.07
C THR A 267 13.88 12.77 -7.51
N SER A 268 13.31 12.05 -8.46
CA SER A 268 13.33 12.41 -9.88
C SER A 268 12.56 13.69 -10.15
N SER A 269 11.40 13.88 -9.51
CA SER A 269 10.63 15.13 -9.61
C SER A 269 11.45 16.34 -9.13
N VAL A 270 12.18 16.22 -8.02
CA VAL A 270 13.07 17.29 -7.51
C VAL A 270 14.24 17.54 -8.46
N ILE A 271 14.86 16.48 -9.00
CA ILE A 271 15.97 16.59 -9.95
C ILE A 271 15.53 17.29 -11.23
N ASP A 272 14.33 16.99 -11.74
CA ASP A 272 13.79 17.58 -12.96
C ASP A 272 13.33 19.02 -12.77
N MET A 273 12.90 19.40 -11.57
CA MET A 273 12.57 20.79 -11.23
C MET A 273 13.82 21.69 -11.06
N PHE A 274 14.95 21.14 -10.58
CA PHE A 274 16.19 21.89 -10.34
C PHE A 274 17.42 21.24 -11.01
N PRO A 275 17.45 21.11 -12.36
CA PRO A 275 18.45 20.32 -13.05
C PRO A 275 19.89 20.85 -12.89
N GLY A 276 20.08 22.18 -12.86
CA GLY A 276 21.41 22.80 -12.75
C GLY A 276 22.12 22.56 -11.41
N GLN A 277 21.34 22.36 -10.35
CA GLN A 277 21.80 22.13 -8.99
C GLN A 277 21.91 20.64 -8.70
N MET A 278 20.90 19.86 -9.11
CA MET A 278 20.74 18.46 -8.70
C MET A 278 21.46 17.45 -9.58
N ARG A 279 21.75 17.74 -10.86
CA ARG A 279 22.46 16.82 -11.77
C ARG A 279 23.97 16.76 -11.55
N ARG A 280 24.49 17.43 -10.52
CA ARG A 280 25.91 17.36 -10.15
C ARG A 280 26.22 16.06 -9.39
N PRO A 281 27.47 15.54 -9.46
CA PRO A 281 27.86 14.35 -8.71
C PRO A 281 27.51 14.48 -7.22
N TRP A 282 27.07 13.38 -6.60
CA TRP A 282 26.74 13.26 -5.18
C TRP A 282 25.50 14.03 -4.68
N ARG A 283 24.94 14.97 -5.47
CA ARG A 283 23.81 15.80 -5.00
C ARG A 283 22.53 15.01 -4.81
N ARG A 284 22.30 14.01 -5.67
CA ARG A 284 21.18 13.08 -5.54
C ARG A 284 21.31 12.29 -4.24
N GLU A 285 22.47 11.70 -3.99
CA GLU A 285 22.76 10.87 -2.82
C GLU A 285 22.62 11.69 -1.52
N ILE A 286 23.14 12.92 -1.53
CA ILE A 286 23.02 13.85 -0.39
C ILE A 286 21.56 14.26 -0.15
N PHE A 287 20.80 14.57 -1.21
CA PHE A 287 19.37 14.87 -1.06
C PHE A 287 18.60 13.68 -0.49
N LEU A 288 18.87 12.48 -1.02
CA LEU A 288 18.24 11.24 -0.58
C LEU A 288 18.51 10.95 0.89
N ILE A 289 19.76 11.09 1.37
CA ILE A 289 20.05 10.82 2.79
C ILE A 289 19.33 11.83 3.70
N PHE A 290 19.32 13.12 3.36
CA PHE A 290 18.58 14.12 4.14
C PHE A 290 17.07 13.85 4.13
N PHE A 291 16.50 13.50 2.97
CA PHE A 291 15.09 13.20 2.84
C PHE A 291 14.69 11.94 3.61
N CYS A 292 15.45 10.85 3.48
CA CYS A 292 15.24 9.61 4.22
C CYS A 292 15.39 9.83 5.73
N SER A 293 16.41 10.58 6.17
CA SER A 293 16.59 10.92 7.59
C SER A 293 15.43 11.76 8.12
N PHE A 294 14.93 12.74 7.37
CA PHE A 294 13.76 13.53 7.76
C PHE A 294 12.50 12.65 7.87
N CYS A 295 12.26 11.77 6.89
CA CYS A 295 11.14 10.82 6.95
C CYS A 295 11.26 9.86 8.13
N PHE A 296 12.46 9.34 8.41
CA PHE A 296 12.74 8.49 9.56
C PHE A 296 12.41 9.20 10.86
N LEU A 297 12.85 10.44 11.06
CA LEU A 297 12.58 11.23 12.27
C LEU A 297 11.07 11.42 12.52
N ILE A 298 10.30 11.70 11.48
CA ILE A 298 8.83 11.79 11.59
C ILE A 298 8.24 10.44 12.01
N GLN A 299 8.75 9.34 11.44
CA GLN A 299 8.23 7.99 11.69
C GLN A 299 8.60 7.40 13.05
N ILE A 300 9.52 8.02 13.80
CA ILE A 300 9.74 7.65 15.21
C ILE A 300 8.43 7.74 16.00
N SER A 301 7.55 8.69 15.66
CA SER A 301 6.21 8.77 16.29
C SER A 301 5.38 7.50 16.08
N LEU A 302 5.54 6.79 14.95
CA LEU A 302 4.82 5.56 14.63
C LEU A 302 5.39 4.32 15.34
N THR A 303 6.58 4.41 15.94
CA THR A 303 7.18 3.32 16.73
C THR A 303 6.88 3.44 18.22
N THR A 304 6.10 4.43 18.63
CA THR A 304 5.64 4.60 20.01
C THR A 304 4.50 3.63 20.35
N GLN A 305 4.19 3.47 21.65
CA GLN A 305 3.06 2.67 22.12
C GLN A 305 1.70 3.14 21.56
N GLY A 306 1.54 4.45 21.36
CA GLY A 306 0.38 5.05 20.67
C GLY A 306 0.50 5.09 19.15
N GLY A 307 1.63 4.64 18.59
CA GLY A 307 1.97 4.77 17.17
C GLY A 307 1.02 4.05 16.22
N VAL A 308 0.39 2.96 16.66
CA VAL A 308 -0.62 2.24 15.86
C VAL A 308 -1.89 3.08 15.63
N TYR A 309 -2.29 3.93 16.57
CA TYR A 309 -3.44 4.82 16.39
C TYR A 309 -3.13 5.94 15.40
N LEU A 310 -1.89 6.46 15.42
CA LEU A 310 -1.40 7.38 14.40
C LEU A 310 -1.33 6.70 13.04
N PHE A 311 -0.81 5.47 12.97
CA PHE A 311 -0.81 4.67 11.74
C PHE A 311 -2.23 4.52 11.18
N GLN A 312 -3.20 4.11 11.99
CA GLN A 312 -4.61 3.99 11.59
C GLN A 312 -5.20 5.32 11.10
N LEU A 313 -4.90 6.44 11.77
CA LEU A 313 -5.35 7.76 11.35
C LEU A 313 -4.81 8.15 9.96
N PHE A 314 -3.51 7.97 9.75
CA PHE A 314 -2.87 8.26 8.47
C PHE A 314 -3.32 7.29 7.37
N ASP A 315 -3.51 6.01 7.69
CA ASP A 315 -3.96 5.01 6.73
C ASP A 315 -5.39 5.31 6.27
N TYR A 316 -6.28 5.62 7.21
CA TYR A 316 -7.67 5.93 6.92
C TYR A 316 -7.85 7.25 6.15
N TYR A 317 -7.23 8.35 6.61
CA TYR A 317 -7.43 9.68 6.00
C TYR A 317 -6.42 10.01 4.90
N GLY A 318 -5.18 9.54 5.03
CA GLY A 318 -4.09 9.84 4.10
C GLY A 318 -4.02 8.89 2.91
N SER A 319 -4.23 7.60 3.14
CA SER A 319 -4.41 6.61 2.06
C SER A 319 -5.89 6.50 1.63
N ASN A 320 -6.68 7.57 1.80
CA ASN A 320 -8.06 7.59 1.35
C ASN A 320 -8.11 7.61 -0.20
N GLY A 321 -8.93 6.73 -0.79
CA GLY A 321 -9.17 6.67 -2.23
C GLY A 321 -9.62 7.99 -2.84
N ALA A 322 -10.29 8.86 -2.06
CA ALA A 322 -10.76 10.17 -2.53
C ALA A 322 -9.63 11.05 -3.11
N CYS A 323 -8.45 11.07 -2.50
CA CYS A 323 -7.31 11.86 -2.97
C CYS A 323 -6.82 11.38 -4.34
N LEU A 324 -6.64 10.06 -4.49
CA LEU A 324 -6.22 9.46 -5.76
C LEU A 324 -7.28 9.63 -6.84
N LEU A 325 -8.56 9.49 -6.50
CA LEU A 325 -9.68 9.70 -7.42
C LEU A 325 -9.68 11.14 -7.95
N PHE A 326 -9.45 12.13 -7.10
CA PHE A 326 -9.34 13.53 -7.52
C PHE A 326 -8.15 13.75 -8.47
N VAL A 327 -6.95 13.27 -8.11
CA VAL A 327 -5.77 13.45 -8.96
C VAL A 327 -5.95 12.72 -10.30
N CYS A 328 -6.49 11.50 -10.28
CA CYS A 328 -6.80 10.74 -11.49
C CYS A 328 -7.82 11.47 -12.39
N LEU A 329 -8.85 12.09 -11.80
CA LEU A 329 -9.81 12.92 -12.53
C LEU A 329 -9.12 14.10 -13.22
N VAL A 330 -8.28 14.84 -12.49
CA VAL A 330 -7.53 15.99 -13.04
C VAL A 330 -6.59 15.54 -14.16
N GLU A 331 -5.87 14.43 -13.99
CA GLU A 331 -4.99 13.86 -15.03
C GLU A 331 -5.79 13.45 -16.28
N CYS A 332 -6.95 12.80 -16.13
CA CYS A 332 -7.80 12.43 -17.26
C CYS A 332 -8.36 13.66 -17.98
N VAL A 333 -8.76 14.71 -17.25
CA VAL A 333 -9.21 15.97 -17.87
C VAL A 333 -8.05 16.65 -18.60
N ALA A 334 -6.86 16.67 -18.01
CA ALA A 334 -5.66 17.24 -18.61
C ALA A 334 -5.29 16.51 -19.90
N VAL A 335 -5.20 15.17 -19.89
CA VAL A 335 -4.78 14.38 -21.07
C VAL A 335 -5.92 14.27 -22.10
N GLY A 336 -7.13 13.95 -21.66
CA GLY A 336 -8.26 13.67 -22.52
C GLY A 336 -8.85 14.90 -23.22
N TRP A 337 -8.85 16.06 -22.55
CA TRP A 337 -9.51 17.28 -23.03
C TRP A 337 -8.55 18.45 -23.27
N ALA A 338 -7.72 18.81 -22.28
CA ALA A 338 -6.84 19.98 -22.42
C ALA A 338 -5.69 19.74 -23.42
N PHE A 339 -4.96 18.64 -23.24
CA PHE A 339 -4.00 18.13 -24.20
C PHE A 339 -4.70 17.48 -25.39
N GLY A 340 -5.79 16.75 -25.16
CA GLY A 340 -6.61 16.19 -26.22
C GLY A 340 -6.20 14.76 -26.58
N ALA A 341 -7.18 13.86 -26.46
CA ALA A 341 -6.96 12.42 -26.64
C ALA A 341 -6.46 12.01 -28.04
N ASP A 342 -6.78 12.77 -29.09
CA ASP A 342 -6.27 12.52 -30.44
C ASP A 342 -4.76 12.68 -30.53
N ARG A 343 -4.23 13.79 -29.98
CA ARG A 343 -2.78 14.03 -29.91
C ARG A 343 -2.08 12.96 -29.08
N MET A 344 -2.72 12.47 -28.01
CA MET A 344 -2.19 11.37 -27.21
C MET A 344 -2.12 10.07 -28.04
N CYS A 345 -3.15 9.74 -28.82
CA CYS A 345 -3.12 8.58 -29.72
C CYS A 345 -2.03 8.71 -30.78
N ASP A 346 -1.86 9.88 -31.38
CA ASP A 346 -0.81 10.15 -32.38
C ASP A 346 0.59 9.94 -31.78
N MET A 347 0.85 10.46 -30.56
CA MET A 347 2.13 10.25 -29.88
C MET A 347 2.42 8.78 -29.55
N VAL A 348 1.41 8.02 -29.11
CA VAL A 348 1.59 6.58 -28.85
C VAL A 348 1.85 5.83 -30.16
N GLU A 349 1.18 6.21 -31.25
CA GLU A 349 1.43 5.66 -32.59
C GLU A 349 2.86 5.94 -33.06
N ASP A 350 3.36 7.18 -32.89
CA ASP A 350 4.73 7.56 -33.23
C ASP A 350 5.78 6.79 -32.43
N MET A 351 5.51 6.52 -31.14
CA MET A 351 6.42 5.79 -30.26
C MET A 351 6.42 4.28 -30.51
N THR A 352 5.24 3.67 -30.74
CA THR A 352 5.05 2.21 -30.76
C THR A 352 4.84 1.63 -32.15
N GLY A 353 4.55 2.46 -33.15
CA GLY A 353 4.12 2.06 -34.48
C GLY A 353 2.68 1.54 -34.55
N GLN A 354 1.93 1.59 -33.45
CA GLN A 354 0.55 1.10 -33.36
C GLN A 354 -0.36 2.15 -32.74
N ARG A 355 -1.41 2.55 -33.46
CA ARG A 355 -2.41 3.46 -32.92
C ARG A 355 -3.23 2.76 -31.84
N PRO A 356 -3.40 3.37 -30.64
CA PRO A 356 -4.26 2.82 -29.60
C PRO A 356 -5.69 2.61 -30.10
N TRP A 357 -6.33 1.53 -29.65
CA TRP A 357 -7.73 1.26 -29.98
C TRP A 357 -8.66 2.35 -29.44
N LEU A 358 -9.81 2.52 -30.11
CA LEU A 358 -10.82 3.53 -29.77
C LEU A 358 -11.25 3.47 -28.29
N ILE A 359 -11.22 2.29 -27.68
CA ILE A 359 -11.56 2.11 -26.26
C ILE A 359 -10.65 2.93 -25.34
N PHE A 360 -9.34 3.02 -25.60
CA PHE A 360 -8.42 3.84 -24.79
C PHE A 360 -8.79 5.32 -24.86
N LYS A 361 -9.10 5.80 -26.07
CA LYS A 361 -9.55 7.18 -26.30
C LYS A 361 -10.85 7.48 -25.54
N LEU A 362 -11.82 6.56 -25.57
CA LEU A 362 -13.08 6.69 -24.83
C LEU A 362 -12.87 6.63 -23.32
N CYS A 363 -11.95 5.78 -22.84
CA CYS A 363 -11.59 5.70 -21.43
C CYS A 363 -11.00 7.01 -20.92
N TRP A 364 -9.96 7.54 -21.58
CA TRP A 364 -9.32 8.79 -21.17
C TRP A 364 -10.27 9.98 -21.19
N ARG A 365 -11.19 10.03 -22.16
CA ARG A 365 -12.06 11.19 -22.36
C ARG A 365 -13.35 11.15 -21.56
N TYR A 366 -13.93 9.97 -21.36
CA TYR A 366 -15.29 9.84 -20.82
C TYR A 366 -15.41 8.81 -19.70
N ILE A 367 -15.00 7.55 -19.93
CA ILE A 367 -15.34 6.46 -19.00
C ILE A 367 -14.58 6.62 -17.68
N THR A 368 -13.26 6.75 -17.72
CA THR A 368 -12.44 6.94 -16.51
C THR A 368 -12.82 8.19 -15.72
N PRO A 369 -12.92 9.40 -16.32
CA PRO A 369 -13.31 10.58 -15.55
C PRO A 369 -14.73 10.48 -14.99
N LEU A 370 -15.67 9.83 -15.67
CA LEU A 370 -17.02 9.58 -15.14
C LEU A 370 -16.98 8.67 -13.91
N ILE A 371 -16.30 7.52 -14.01
CA ILE A 371 -16.17 6.58 -12.88
C ILE A 371 -15.48 7.26 -11.71
N CYS A 372 -14.37 7.98 -11.96
CA CYS A 372 -13.67 8.71 -10.91
C CYS A 372 -14.55 9.78 -10.26
N THR A 373 -15.37 10.50 -11.03
CA THR A 373 -16.29 11.52 -10.50
C THR A 373 -17.38 10.89 -9.62
N VAL A 374 -18.02 9.83 -10.09
CA VAL A 374 -19.04 9.11 -9.31
C VAL A 374 -18.44 8.56 -8.02
N CYS A 375 -17.29 7.88 -8.11
CA CYS A 375 -16.64 7.31 -6.94
C CYS A 375 -16.18 8.39 -5.95
N PHE A 376 -15.65 9.51 -6.46
CA PHE A 376 -15.24 10.64 -5.64
C PHE A 376 -16.44 11.20 -4.86
N ILE A 377 -17.57 11.47 -5.52
CA ILE A 377 -18.78 11.98 -4.85
C ILE A 377 -19.29 10.98 -3.80
N CYS A 378 -19.42 9.71 -4.14
CA CYS A 378 -19.90 8.68 -3.22
C CYS A 378 -18.97 8.51 -2.00
N SER A 379 -17.65 8.67 -2.17
CA SER A 379 -16.70 8.58 -1.04
C SER A 379 -16.94 9.62 0.05
N PHE A 380 -17.54 10.77 -0.27
CA PHE A 380 -17.96 11.78 0.72
C PHE A 380 -19.33 11.49 1.32
N LEU A 381 -20.21 10.78 0.60
CA LEU A 381 -21.56 10.46 1.09
C LEU A 381 -21.52 9.32 2.11
N ASP A 382 -20.66 8.33 1.90
CA ASP A 382 -20.51 7.16 2.78
C ASP A 382 -19.40 7.32 3.84
N SER A 383 -18.87 8.54 4.04
CA SER A 383 -17.77 8.76 4.98
C SER A 383 -18.22 8.54 6.43
N GLN A 384 -17.80 7.41 7.02
CA GLN A 384 -17.99 7.11 8.43
C GLN A 384 -16.80 7.67 9.24
N PRO A 385 -17.00 8.09 10.50
CA PRO A 385 -15.88 8.49 11.34
C PRO A 385 -14.99 7.28 11.64
N LEU A 386 -13.67 7.49 11.62
CA LEU A 386 -12.71 6.46 12.04
C LEU A 386 -13.00 6.03 13.48
N THR A 387 -13.19 4.73 13.69
CA THR A 387 -13.29 4.06 14.99
C THR A 387 -12.17 3.04 15.13
N SER A 388 -11.51 2.96 16.29
CA SER A 388 -10.49 1.93 16.52
C SER A 388 -11.10 0.53 16.63
N SER A 389 -10.31 -0.52 16.38
CA SER A 389 -10.71 -1.93 16.42
C SER A 389 -11.27 -2.42 17.77
N GLY A 390 -11.08 -1.64 18.85
CA GLY A 390 -11.66 -1.89 20.18
C GLY A 390 -12.84 -0.97 20.57
N GLY A 391 -13.42 -0.22 19.64
CA GLY A 391 -14.50 0.73 19.93
C GLY A 391 -14.04 2.05 20.55
N HIS A 392 -12.73 2.32 20.56
CA HIS A 392 -12.19 3.60 21.00
C HIS A 392 -12.50 4.69 19.97
N VAL A 393 -13.16 5.76 20.42
CA VAL A 393 -13.48 6.94 19.62
C VAL A 393 -12.29 7.88 19.64
N TYR A 394 -11.89 8.38 18.47
CA TYR A 394 -10.78 9.33 18.37
C TYR A 394 -11.21 10.71 18.89
N PRO A 395 -10.29 11.51 19.46
CA PRO A 395 -10.57 12.87 19.89
C PRO A 395 -10.78 13.81 18.69
N ASP A 396 -11.55 14.87 18.87
CA ASP A 396 -11.92 15.81 17.78
C ASP A 396 -10.74 16.41 17.01
N TRP A 397 -9.62 16.64 17.70
CA TRP A 397 -8.41 17.15 17.04
C TRP A 397 -7.84 16.14 16.02
N ALA A 398 -7.97 14.84 16.28
CA ALA A 398 -7.50 13.80 15.38
C ALA A 398 -8.36 13.73 14.12
N TYR A 399 -9.67 13.90 14.24
CA TYR A 399 -10.56 14.03 13.08
C TYR A 399 -10.24 15.26 12.23
N ARG A 400 -10.00 16.42 12.86
CA ARG A 400 -9.57 17.64 12.15
C ARG A 400 -8.23 17.45 11.44
N LEU A 401 -7.27 16.82 12.12
CA LEU A 401 -5.97 16.48 11.52
C LEU A 401 -6.15 15.53 10.33
N GLY A 402 -7.02 14.52 10.45
CA GLY A 402 -7.38 13.61 9.36
C GLY A 402 -7.86 14.35 8.11
N TRP A 403 -8.81 15.27 8.27
CA TRP A 403 -9.28 16.10 7.14
C TRP A 403 -8.20 16.99 6.53
N VAL A 404 -7.32 17.57 7.36
CA VAL A 404 -6.16 18.32 6.85
C VAL A 404 -5.25 17.40 6.01
N ILE A 405 -4.99 16.18 6.47
CA ILE A 405 -4.21 15.18 5.73
C ILE A 405 -4.88 14.86 4.39
N THR A 406 -6.20 14.58 4.37
CA THR A 406 -6.95 14.28 3.14
C THR A 406 -6.94 15.44 2.15
N ILE A 407 -7.06 16.68 2.62
CA ILE A 407 -7.11 17.86 1.75
C ILE A 407 -5.71 18.27 1.25
N SER A 408 -4.65 17.94 1.99
CA SER A 408 -3.28 18.39 1.70
C SER A 408 -2.72 18.01 0.31
N PRO A 409 -2.96 16.82 -0.29
CA PRO A 409 -2.53 16.54 -1.66
C PRO A 409 -3.42 17.18 -2.74
N VAL A 410 -4.67 17.52 -2.42
CA VAL A 410 -5.66 18.04 -3.38
C VAL A 410 -5.49 19.54 -3.61
N VAL A 411 -5.30 20.31 -2.54
CA VAL A 411 -5.25 21.78 -2.54
C VAL A 411 -4.10 22.40 -3.36
N PRO A 412 -2.90 21.81 -3.44
CA PRO A 412 -1.82 22.36 -4.27
C PRO A 412 -2.20 22.51 -5.75
N VAL A 413 -3.09 21.65 -6.29
CA VAL A 413 -3.51 21.69 -7.69
C VAL A 413 -4.23 23.02 -8.04
N PRO A 414 -5.34 23.40 -7.39
CA PRO A 414 -5.99 24.69 -7.67
C PRO A 414 -5.14 25.88 -7.27
N ILE A 415 -4.37 25.80 -6.17
CA ILE A 415 -3.46 26.91 -5.78
C ILE A 415 -2.46 27.18 -6.90
N TRP A 416 -1.80 26.14 -7.42
CA TRP A 416 -0.80 26.31 -8.48
C TRP A 416 -1.41 26.79 -9.79
N ALA A 417 -2.64 26.36 -10.11
CA ALA A 417 -3.39 26.89 -11.25
C ALA A 417 -3.63 28.40 -11.11
N VAL A 418 -4.10 28.87 -9.94
CA VAL A 418 -4.32 30.29 -9.67
C VAL A 418 -3.00 31.07 -9.71
N VAL A 419 -1.95 30.56 -9.07
CA VAL A 419 -0.62 31.20 -9.08
C VAL A 419 -0.11 31.37 -10.51
N LYS A 420 -0.20 30.33 -11.36
CA LYS A 420 0.22 30.42 -12.76
C LYS A 420 -0.64 31.39 -13.55
N MET A 421 -1.95 31.44 -13.30
CA MET A 421 -2.83 32.43 -13.95
C MET A 421 -2.47 33.87 -13.56
N CYS A 422 -2.14 34.13 -12.29
CA CYS A 422 -1.78 35.47 -11.81
C CYS A 422 -0.38 35.93 -12.26
N LEU A 423 0.56 35.01 -12.44
CA LEU A 423 1.93 35.32 -12.84
C LEU A 423 2.13 35.40 -14.36
N THR A 424 1.21 34.84 -15.16
CA THR A 424 1.33 34.85 -16.62
C THR A 424 0.85 36.20 -17.16
N GLU A 425 1.72 36.92 -17.88
CA GLU A 425 1.36 38.18 -18.52
C GLU A 425 0.27 37.96 -19.60
N GLY A 426 -0.76 38.80 -19.56
CA GLY A 426 -1.87 38.78 -20.53
C GLY A 426 -3.25 38.89 -19.89
N THR A 427 -4.29 38.96 -20.71
CA THR A 427 -5.68 38.93 -20.25
C THR A 427 -6.15 37.51 -19.94
N PHE A 428 -7.15 37.32 -19.07
CA PHE A 428 -7.71 35.99 -18.74
C PHE A 428 -8.11 35.14 -19.96
N ARG A 429 -8.52 35.77 -21.08
CA ARG A 429 -8.84 35.07 -22.35
C ARG A 429 -7.60 34.73 -23.18
N GLN A 430 -6.51 35.50 -23.02
CA GLN A 430 -5.21 35.26 -23.67
C GLN A 430 -4.34 34.25 -22.91
N VAL A 431 -4.62 34.01 -21.62
CA VAL A 431 -4.10 32.85 -20.85
C VAL A 431 -4.75 31.57 -21.42
N ARG A 432 -4.48 31.26 -22.68
CA ARG A 432 -4.63 29.91 -23.22
C ARG A 432 -3.44 29.12 -22.71
N ALA A 433 -3.68 27.89 -22.25
CA ALA A 433 -2.63 26.90 -22.11
C ALA A 433 -1.72 26.96 -23.35
N PRO A 434 -0.39 27.02 -23.20
CA PRO A 434 0.51 27.19 -24.32
C PRO A 434 0.14 26.15 -25.38
N LYS A 435 -0.23 26.63 -26.59
CA LYS A 435 -0.70 25.77 -27.69
C LYS A 435 0.33 24.71 -28.08
N HIS A 436 1.59 24.93 -27.71
CA HIS A 436 2.67 23.97 -27.77
C HIS A 436 3.09 23.61 -26.34
N PRO A 437 2.85 22.38 -25.87
CA PRO A 437 3.71 21.80 -24.85
C PRO A 437 5.12 21.76 -25.45
N ALA A 438 6.06 22.42 -24.79
CA ALA A 438 7.46 22.45 -25.21
C ALA A 438 8.07 21.06 -25.25
#